data_AF-A0A1Q5CS39-F1
#
_entry.id   AF-A0A1Q5CS39-F1
#
_cell.length_a   1.000
_cell.length_b   1.000
_cell.length_c   1.000
_cell.angle_alpha   90.00
_cell.angle_beta   90.00
_cell.angle_gamma   90.00
#
_symmetry.space_group_name_H-M   'P 1'
#
loop_
_entity.id
_entity.type
_entity.pdbx_description
1 polymer ?
#
loop_
_entity_poly.entity_id
_entity_poly.type
_entity_poly.pdbx_seq_one_letter_code
_entity_poly.pdbx_strand_id
1 'polypeptide(L)'
;MPSSHPPAPGPVLRSPVGLAQAVTVLLGVVIVADLLIVAASLNMRSLMGKVASGGVVDFDEGEANRADYAMAGSAMLYVIAMLATAVVFVIWFHRVRHNAEVFAPDTQSRTPGWAIACWFIPIANLWIPRGIAADVLRAAQPDPYGGAPRHRGLLNAWWGAWVWAMVFDRYASRTYDKAQDVDAIHDAAGLVMASAGFDALAAVLAILFVRRLTAAQHEKALAGPAVPGH
;
A
#
# COMPACT_ATOMS: atom_id res chain seq x y z
N MET A 1 23.35 15.54 45.52
CA MET A 1 23.93 15.86 44.18
C MET A 1 22.82 15.71 43.16
N PRO A 2 22.50 16.74 42.35
CA PRO A 2 21.56 16.56 41.25
C PRO A 2 22.20 15.64 40.22
N SER A 3 21.55 14.54 39.88
CA SER A 3 21.95 13.66 38.79
C SER A 3 21.82 14.41 37.47
N SER A 4 22.94 14.89 36.93
CA SER A 4 23.02 15.40 35.57
C SER A 4 22.97 14.22 34.60
N HIS A 5 21.78 13.69 34.35
CA HIS A 5 21.58 12.84 33.18
C HIS A 5 21.80 13.72 31.94
N PRO A 6 22.71 13.33 31.02
CA PRO A 6 22.80 14.01 29.75
C PRO A 6 21.42 13.95 29.08
N PRO A 7 20.93 15.05 28.48
CA PRO A 7 19.68 15.04 27.75
C PRO A 7 19.77 13.93 26.70
N ALA A 8 18.73 13.09 26.62
CA ALA A 8 18.67 12.05 25.61
C ALA A 8 18.92 12.68 24.24
N PRO A 9 19.77 12.08 23.37
CA PRO A 9 20.04 12.65 22.06
C PRO A 9 18.72 12.89 21.33
N GLY A 10 18.54 14.13 20.86
CA GLY A 10 17.32 14.54 20.17
C GLY A 10 17.08 13.73 18.89
N PRO A 11 15.86 13.75 18.34
CA PRO A 11 15.53 13.04 17.11
C PRO A 11 16.50 13.42 15.97
N VAL A 12 17.02 12.43 15.25
CA VAL A 12 17.99 12.63 14.16
C VAL A 12 17.32 12.30 12.83
N LEU A 13 17.48 13.18 11.84
CA LEU A 13 16.97 12.95 10.49
C LEU A 13 17.62 11.71 9.86
N ARG A 14 16.78 10.86 9.27
CA ARG A 14 17.23 9.66 8.53
C ARG A 14 16.66 9.68 7.12
N SER A 15 17.51 9.49 6.12
CA SER A 15 17.05 9.49 4.72
C SER A 15 15.97 8.43 4.48
N PRO A 16 14.77 8.81 3.98
CA PRO A 16 13.72 7.88 3.61
C PRO A 16 13.78 7.43 2.14
N VAL A 17 14.71 7.97 1.34
CA VAL A 17 14.73 7.83 -0.13
C VAL A 17 14.87 6.38 -0.58
N GLY A 18 15.84 5.63 -0.05
CA GLY A 18 16.06 4.24 -0.45
C GLY A 18 14.86 3.33 -0.11
N LEU A 19 14.21 3.57 1.02
CA LEU A 19 13.00 2.83 1.40
C LEU A 19 11.82 3.18 0.48
N ALA A 20 11.66 4.46 0.11
CA ALA A 20 10.62 4.88 -0.82
C ALA A 20 10.79 4.27 -2.21
N GLN A 21 12.03 4.14 -2.69
CA GLN A 21 12.36 3.44 -3.94
C GLN A 21 12.02 1.96 -3.83
N ALA A 22 12.42 1.29 -2.75
CA ALA A 22 12.09 -0.11 -2.52
C ALA A 22 10.58 -0.35 -2.48
N VAL A 23 9.81 0.47 -1.75
CA VAL A 23 8.33 0.41 -1.74
C VAL A 23 7.76 0.59 -3.14
N THR A 24 8.29 1.55 -3.92
CA THR A 24 7.80 1.80 -5.29
C THR A 24 8.02 0.60 -6.21
N VAL A 25 9.22 -0.01 -6.16
CA VAL A 25 9.54 -1.20 -6.95
C VAL A 25 8.67 -2.38 -6.52
N LEU A 26 8.53 -2.62 -5.21
CA LEU A 26 7.74 -3.73 -4.68
C LEU A 26 6.26 -3.58 -5.02
N LEU A 27 5.67 -2.38 -4.92
CA LEU A 27 4.30 -2.13 -5.37
C LEU A 27 4.15 -2.35 -6.89
N GLY A 28 5.17 -2.02 -7.69
CA GLY A 28 5.20 -2.37 -9.10
C GLY A 28 5.17 -3.88 -9.35
N VAL A 29 5.94 -4.65 -8.57
CA VAL A 29 5.93 -6.13 -8.63
C VAL A 29 4.57 -6.69 -8.22
N VAL A 30 3.92 -6.13 -7.19
CA VAL A 30 2.56 -6.52 -6.77
C VAL A 30 1.56 -6.32 -7.92
N ILE A 31 1.57 -5.14 -8.57
CA ILE A 31 0.71 -4.87 -9.73
C ILE A 31 0.95 -5.89 -10.86
N VAL A 32 2.22 -6.22 -11.14
CA VAL A 32 2.54 -7.22 -12.18
C VAL A 32 2.01 -8.60 -11.80
N ALA A 33 2.18 -9.01 -10.54
CA ALA A 33 1.67 -10.30 -10.06
C ALA A 33 0.13 -10.37 -10.14
N ASP A 34 -0.58 -9.30 -9.80
CA ASP A 34 -2.04 -9.21 -9.96
C ASP A 34 -2.46 -9.36 -11.42
N LEU A 35 -1.79 -8.66 -12.34
CA LEU A 35 -2.09 -8.76 -13.77
C LEU A 35 -1.88 -10.19 -14.31
N LEU A 36 -0.86 -10.90 -13.82
CA LEU A 36 -0.64 -12.32 -14.17
C LEU A 36 -1.77 -13.21 -13.65
N ILE A 37 -2.23 -12.99 -12.41
CA ILE A 37 -3.35 -13.72 -11.80
C ILE A 37 -4.65 -13.48 -12.58
N VAL A 38 -4.92 -12.22 -12.96
CA VAL A 38 -6.09 -11.86 -13.78
C VAL A 38 -6.00 -12.53 -15.14
N ALA A 39 -4.85 -12.49 -15.80
CA ALA A 39 -4.66 -13.12 -17.12
C ALA A 39 -4.88 -14.64 -17.06
N ALA A 40 -4.33 -15.31 -16.05
CA ALA A 40 -4.54 -16.74 -15.83
C ALA A 40 -6.02 -17.07 -15.57
N SER A 41 -6.69 -16.25 -14.76
CA SER A 41 -8.12 -16.41 -14.44
C SER A 41 -9.01 -16.24 -15.68
N LEU A 42 -8.70 -15.26 -16.55
CA LEU A 42 -9.41 -15.04 -17.80
C LEU A 42 -9.20 -16.19 -18.80
N ASN A 43 -7.97 -16.72 -18.89
CA ASN A 43 -7.67 -17.87 -19.74
C ASN A 43 -8.50 -19.09 -19.30
N MET A 44 -8.49 -19.40 -18.01
CA MET A 44 -9.26 -20.51 -17.41
C MET A 44 -10.76 -20.36 -17.70
N ARG A 45 -11.32 -19.16 -17.55
CA ARG A 45 -12.73 -18.89 -17.91
C ARG A 45 -13.03 -19.14 -19.39
N SER A 46 -12.13 -18.74 -20.28
CA SER A 46 -12.30 -18.94 -21.72
C SER A 46 -12.35 -20.43 -22.09
N LEU A 47 -11.56 -21.26 -21.41
CA LEU A 47 -11.55 -22.71 -21.57
C LEU A 47 -12.86 -23.33 -21.06
N MET A 48 -13.30 -22.96 -19.85
CA MET A 48 -14.58 -23.43 -19.31
C MET A 48 -15.77 -23.07 -20.22
N GLY A 49 -15.79 -21.86 -20.78
CA GLY A 49 -16.85 -21.44 -21.72
C GLY A 49 -16.88 -22.27 -23.01
N LYS A 50 -15.72 -22.69 -23.53
CA LYS A 50 -15.64 -23.58 -24.70
C LYS A 50 -16.20 -24.97 -24.40
N VAL A 51 -15.89 -25.53 -23.23
CA VAL A 51 -16.45 -26.82 -22.79
C VAL A 51 -17.97 -26.73 -22.63
N ALA A 52 -18.46 -25.69 -21.96
CA ALA A 52 -19.89 -25.50 -21.71
C ALA A 52 -20.73 -25.32 -22.99
N SER A 53 -20.13 -24.76 -24.05
CA SER A 53 -20.77 -24.60 -25.36
C SER A 53 -20.71 -25.85 -26.25
N GLY A 54 -20.26 -26.99 -25.70
CA GLY A 54 -20.14 -28.26 -26.44
C GLY A 54 -18.93 -28.31 -27.38
N GLY A 55 -18.00 -27.35 -27.26
CA GLY A 55 -16.73 -27.40 -27.97
C GLY A 55 -15.85 -28.52 -27.45
N VAL A 56 -15.20 -29.24 -28.36
CA VAL A 56 -14.13 -30.18 -28.00
C VAL A 56 -12.92 -29.34 -27.61
N VAL A 57 -12.67 -29.24 -26.30
CA VAL A 57 -11.39 -28.74 -25.79
C VAL A 57 -10.48 -29.95 -25.69
N ASP A 58 -9.46 -29.99 -26.53
CA ASP A 58 -8.38 -30.95 -26.37
C ASP A 58 -7.57 -30.52 -25.14
N PHE A 59 -7.84 -31.14 -24.00
CA PHE A 59 -7.09 -30.89 -22.79
C PHE A 59 -5.74 -31.60 -22.91
N ASP A 60 -4.75 -30.93 -23.50
CA ASP A 60 -3.37 -31.33 -23.30
C ASP A 60 -3.06 -31.18 -21.80
N GLU A 61 -2.88 -32.31 -21.11
CA GLU A 61 -2.48 -32.35 -19.70
C GLU A 61 -1.22 -31.49 -19.45
N GLY A 62 -0.34 -31.37 -20.45
CA GLY A 62 0.83 -30.49 -20.40
C GLY A 62 0.48 -29.00 -20.35
N GLU A 63 -0.54 -28.56 -21.09
CA GLU A 63 -1.00 -27.16 -21.08
C GLU A 63 -1.76 -26.82 -19.79
N ALA A 64 -2.62 -27.72 -19.32
CA ALA A 64 -3.33 -27.56 -18.05
C ALA A 64 -2.35 -27.43 -16.86
N ASN A 65 -1.37 -28.34 -16.77
CA ASN A 65 -0.35 -28.28 -15.73
C ASN A 65 0.48 -26.99 -15.79
N ARG A 66 0.84 -26.50 -16.98
CA ARG A 66 1.56 -25.22 -17.13
C ARG A 66 0.72 -24.04 -16.64
N ALA A 67 -0.57 -24.01 -16.93
CA ALA A 67 -1.47 -22.97 -16.45
C ALA A 67 -1.59 -22.98 -14.92
N ASP A 68 -1.72 -24.16 -14.31
CA ASP A 68 -1.77 -24.32 -12.86
C ASP A 68 -0.46 -23.88 -12.19
N TYR A 69 0.70 -24.28 -12.72
CA TYR A 69 2.00 -23.83 -12.22
C TYR A 69 2.20 -22.32 -12.38
N ALA A 70 1.74 -21.73 -13.49
CA ALA A 70 1.80 -20.29 -13.71
C ALA A 70 0.91 -19.53 -12.71
N MET A 71 -0.31 -20.02 -12.46
CA MET A 71 -1.23 -19.45 -11.46
C MET A 71 -0.64 -19.55 -10.05
N ALA A 72 -0.17 -20.73 -9.64
CA ALA A 72 0.45 -20.95 -8.34
C ALA A 72 1.73 -20.10 -8.16
N GLY A 73 2.56 -20.01 -9.20
CA GLY A 73 3.76 -19.17 -9.21
C GLY A 73 3.43 -17.68 -9.09
N SER A 74 2.39 -17.21 -9.78
CA SER A 74 1.93 -15.81 -9.71
C SER A 74 1.36 -15.47 -8.35
N ALA A 75 0.56 -16.37 -7.76
CA ALA A 75 0.03 -16.21 -6.40
C ALA A 75 1.16 -16.20 -5.35
N MET A 76 2.16 -17.07 -5.49
CA MET A 76 3.32 -17.09 -4.59
C MET A 76 4.14 -15.80 -4.71
N LEU A 77 4.38 -15.33 -5.93
CA LEU A 77 5.06 -14.05 -6.19
C LEU A 77 4.30 -12.90 -5.55
N TYR A 78 2.98 -12.84 -5.72
CA TYR A 78 2.13 -11.84 -5.11
C TYR A 78 2.27 -11.83 -3.58
N VAL A 79 2.14 -12.99 -2.92
CA VAL A 79 2.23 -13.10 -1.46
C VAL A 79 3.59 -12.62 -0.95
N ILE A 80 4.69 -13.08 -1.57
CA ILE A 80 6.05 -12.68 -1.18
C ILE A 80 6.25 -11.17 -1.38
N ALA A 81 5.85 -10.65 -2.54
CA ALA A 81 5.98 -9.23 -2.87
C ALA A 81 5.14 -8.35 -1.93
N MET A 82 3.92 -8.78 -1.58
CA MET A 82 3.03 -8.06 -0.67
C MET A 82 3.56 -8.06 0.76
N LEU A 83 4.09 -9.19 1.25
CA LEU A 83 4.74 -9.25 2.56
C LEU A 83 5.98 -8.35 2.63
N ALA A 84 6.84 -8.41 1.60
CA ALA A 84 7.99 -7.52 1.50
C ALA A 84 7.55 -6.04 1.45
N THR A 85 6.52 -5.73 0.66
CA THR A 85 5.93 -4.38 0.58
C THR A 85 5.47 -3.91 1.95
N ALA A 86 4.69 -4.73 2.67
CA ALA A 86 4.17 -4.37 3.99
C ALA A 86 5.30 -4.04 4.98
N VAL A 87 6.33 -4.89 5.05
CA VAL A 87 7.48 -4.67 5.95
C VAL A 87 8.22 -3.39 5.60
N VAL A 88 8.61 -3.22 4.33
CA VAL A 88 9.39 -2.05 3.90
C VAL A 88 8.55 -0.76 4.01
N PHE A 89 7.25 -0.84 3.71
CA PHE A 89 6.32 0.27 3.85
C PHE A 89 6.19 0.71 5.31
N VAL A 90 6.04 -0.21 6.27
CA VAL A 90 5.96 0.13 7.69
C VAL A 90 7.28 0.75 8.17
N ILE A 91 8.43 0.23 7.74
CA ILE A 91 9.74 0.81 8.07
C ILE A 91 9.88 2.22 7.49
N TRP A 92 9.47 2.42 6.23
CA TRP A 92 9.43 3.73 5.59
C TRP A 92 8.50 4.69 6.36
N PHE A 93 7.30 4.23 6.69
CA PHE A 93 6.27 5.02 7.36
C PHE A 93 6.71 5.47 8.76
N HIS A 94 7.29 4.56 9.53
CA HIS A 94 7.89 4.89 10.82
C HIS A 94 9.05 5.88 10.67
N ARG A 95 9.88 5.75 9.63
CA ARG A 95 11.00 6.67 9.38
C ARG A 95 10.52 8.07 9.02
N VAL A 96 9.57 8.21 8.09
CA VAL A 96 9.04 9.54 7.73
C VAL A 96 8.31 10.17 8.92
N ARG A 97 7.66 9.37 9.76
CA ARG A 97 7.08 9.84 11.02
C ARG A 97 8.15 10.35 11.99
N HIS A 98 9.26 9.64 12.17
CA HIS A 98 10.34 10.12 13.04
C HIS A 98 10.99 11.41 12.50
N ASN A 99 11.17 11.52 11.18
CA ASN A 99 11.68 12.76 10.58
C ASN A 99 10.73 13.95 10.78
N ALA A 100 9.41 13.72 10.75
CA ALA A 100 8.41 14.76 11.01
C ALA A 100 8.54 15.38 12.41
N GLU A 101 9.01 14.60 13.38
CA GLU A 101 9.30 15.05 14.74
C GLU A 101 10.44 16.07 14.80
N VAL A 102 11.43 15.95 13.90
CA VAL A 102 12.50 16.93 13.77
C VAL A 102 11.98 18.22 13.11
N PHE A 103 11.07 18.10 12.15
CA PHE A 103 10.58 19.25 11.38
C PHE A 103 9.55 20.10 12.11
N ALA A 104 8.63 19.48 12.85
CA ALA A 104 7.54 20.16 13.56
C ALA A 104 6.95 19.22 14.63
N PRO A 105 7.60 19.08 15.80
CA PRO A 105 7.23 18.07 16.80
C PRO A 105 5.81 18.26 17.37
N ASP A 106 5.37 19.51 17.52
CA ASP A 106 4.07 19.92 18.02
C ASP A 106 2.91 19.63 17.06
N THR A 107 3.19 19.38 15.78
CA THR A 107 2.17 19.00 14.80
C THR A 107 1.80 17.51 14.84
N GLN A 108 2.48 16.72 15.67
CA GLN A 108 2.32 15.26 15.71
C GLN A 108 1.37 14.83 16.84
N SER A 109 0.23 14.24 16.49
CA SER A 109 -0.80 13.86 17.48
C SER A 109 -0.51 12.58 18.28
N ARG A 110 0.46 11.78 17.84
CA ARG A 110 0.72 10.42 18.38
C ARG A 110 2.21 10.14 18.45
N THR A 111 2.63 9.31 19.40
CA THR A 111 4.03 8.89 19.53
C THR A 111 4.52 8.05 18.33
N PRO A 112 5.83 7.98 18.04
CA PRO A 112 6.38 7.22 16.92
C PRO A 112 5.99 5.74 16.89
N GLY A 113 5.86 5.11 18.07
CA GLY A 113 5.48 3.69 18.16
C GLY A 113 4.13 3.38 17.53
N TRP A 114 3.20 4.35 17.50
CA TRP A 114 1.92 4.20 16.82
C TRP A 114 2.07 4.04 15.30
N ALA A 115 3.15 4.53 14.68
CA ALA A 115 3.39 4.34 13.25
C ALA A 115 3.65 2.88 12.87
N ILE A 116 3.96 2.02 13.84
CA ILE A 116 4.09 0.57 13.65
C ILE A 116 2.85 -0.13 14.18
N ALA A 117 2.48 0.12 15.44
CA ALA A 117 1.44 -0.62 16.14
C ALA A 117 0.06 -0.55 15.45
N CYS A 118 -0.27 0.58 14.81
CA CYS A 118 -1.58 0.77 14.19
C CYS A 118 -1.88 -0.22 13.05
N TRP A 119 -0.86 -0.74 12.36
CA TRP A 119 -1.03 -1.69 11.26
C TRP A 119 -1.45 -3.09 11.71
N PHE A 120 -1.14 -3.45 12.97
CA PHE A 120 -1.42 -4.77 13.54
C PHE A 120 -2.72 -4.82 14.34
N ILE A 121 -3.31 -3.66 14.65
CA ILE A 121 -4.57 -3.57 15.39
C ILE A 121 -5.70 -3.31 14.39
N PRO A 122 -6.62 -4.26 14.12
CA PRO A 122 -7.56 -4.17 13.00
C PRO A 122 -8.38 -2.87 12.97
N ILE A 123 -8.87 -2.44 14.14
CA ILE A 123 -9.68 -1.22 14.28
C ILE A 123 -8.81 0.03 14.06
N ALA A 124 -7.59 0.05 14.60
CA ALA A 124 -6.67 1.16 14.40
C ALA A 124 -6.24 1.29 12.94
N ASN A 125 -6.03 0.16 12.26
CA ASN A 125 -5.54 0.08 10.89
C ASN A 125 -6.44 0.81 9.88
N LEU A 126 -7.72 1.04 10.22
CA LEU A 126 -8.67 1.73 9.34
C LEU A 126 -8.52 3.25 9.32
N TRP A 127 -8.03 3.88 10.41
CA TRP A 127 -8.02 5.35 10.50
C TRP A 127 -6.78 5.96 11.16
N ILE A 128 -6.08 5.24 12.04
CA ILE A 128 -4.88 5.77 12.72
C ILE A 128 -3.75 6.03 11.72
N PRO A 129 -3.41 5.12 10.78
CA PRO A 129 -2.32 5.38 9.85
C PRO A 129 -2.61 6.59 8.95
N ARG A 130 -3.87 6.82 8.53
CA ARG A 130 -4.26 8.07 7.85
C ARG A 130 -3.97 9.31 8.68
N GLY A 131 -4.33 9.29 9.96
CA GLY A 131 -4.09 10.42 10.87
C GLY A 131 -2.60 10.73 11.00
N ILE A 132 -1.78 9.70 11.20
CA ILE A 132 -0.32 9.82 11.26
C ILE A 132 0.22 10.36 9.93
N ALA A 133 -0.23 9.82 8.79
CA ALA A 133 0.18 10.30 7.47
C ALA A 133 -0.17 11.78 7.23
N ALA A 134 -1.31 12.25 7.75
CA ALA A 134 -1.72 13.65 7.67
C ALA A 134 -0.81 14.57 8.50
N ASP A 135 -0.45 14.15 9.72
CA ASP A 135 0.48 14.89 10.59
C ASP A 135 1.88 14.96 9.97
N VAL A 136 2.36 13.85 9.41
CA VAL A 136 3.66 13.78 8.71
C VAL A 136 3.65 14.65 7.45
N LEU A 137 2.56 14.63 6.69
CA LEU A 137 2.39 15.47 5.50
C LEU A 137 2.37 16.96 5.86
N ARG A 138 1.76 17.33 6.99
CA ARG A 138 1.78 18.70 7.52
C ARG A 138 3.20 19.11 7.89
N ALA A 139 3.92 18.29 8.65
CA ALA A 139 5.30 18.58 9.04
C ALA A 139 6.25 18.69 7.85
N ALA A 140 5.96 18.01 6.74
CA ALA A 140 6.73 18.09 5.49
C ALA A 140 6.48 19.38 4.68
N GLN A 141 5.49 20.20 5.03
CA GLN A 141 5.24 21.46 4.31
C GLN A 141 6.35 22.49 4.58
N PRO A 142 6.59 23.45 3.66
CA PRO A 142 7.48 24.58 3.90
C PRO A 142 7.07 25.38 5.14
N ASP A 143 5.77 25.61 5.30
CA ASP A 143 5.16 26.17 6.51
C ASP A 143 4.21 25.14 7.14
N PRO A 144 4.64 24.41 8.20
CA PRO A 144 3.82 23.44 8.91
C PRO A 144 2.65 24.03 9.69
N TYR A 145 2.71 25.32 10.04
CA TYR A 145 1.74 26.01 10.88
C TYR A 145 0.73 26.83 10.07
N GLY A 146 0.95 26.93 8.77
CA GLY A 146 0.05 27.55 7.81
C GLY A 146 -1.23 26.75 7.56
N GLY A 147 -1.83 27.00 6.39
CA GLY A 147 -3.11 26.43 6.00
C GLY A 147 -3.11 24.92 5.73
N ALA A 148 -4.11 24.46 4.97
CA ALA A 148 -4.23 23.05 4.64
C ALA A 148 -2.97 22.52 3.91
N PRO A 149 -2.41 21.37 4.32
CA PRO A 149 -1.22 20.80 3.67
C PRO A 149 -1.46 20.53 2.19
N ARG A 150 -0.47 20.84 1.35
CA ARG A 150 -0.49 20.41 -0.06
C ARG A 150 -0.56 18.89 -0.12
N HIS A 151 -1.23 18.36 -1.14
CA HIS A 151 -1.39 16.91 -1.38
C HIS A 151 -2.26 16.15 -0.37
N ARG A 152 -3.02 16.86 0.50
CA ARG A 152 -4.02 16.21 1.36
C ARG A 152 -5.08 15.42 0.57
N GLY A 153 -5.43 15.90 -0.63
CA GLY A 153 -6.31 15.18 -1.55
C GLY A 153 -5.74 13.84 -2.00
N LEU A 154 -4.43 13.78 -2.30
CA LEU A 154 -3.75 12.53 -2.68
C LEU A 154 -3.72 11.54 -1.51
N LEU A 155 -3.44 12.00 -0.30
CA LEU A 155 -3.54 11.16 0.91
C LEU A 155 -4.95 10.57 1.06
N ASN A 156 -5.99 11.39 0.94
CA ASN A 156 -7.37 10.91 1.05
C ASN A 156 -7.75 9.94 -0.07
N ALA A 157 -7.33 10.20 -1.30
CA ALA A 157 -7.58 9.34 -2.44
C ALA A 157 -6.90 7.98 -2.27
N TRP A 158 -5.61 7.97 -1.95
CA TRP A 158 -4.87 6.74 -1.66
C TRP A 158 -5.51 5.94 -0.53
N TRP A 159 -5.77 6.60 0.62
CA TRP A 159 -6.34 5.92 1.78
C TRP A 159 -7.73 5.36 1.51
N GLY A 160 -8.58 6.14 0.84
CA GLY A 160 -9.92 5.73 0.44
C GLY A 160 -9.89 4.55 -0.52
N ALA A 161 -9.02 4.57 -1.53
CA ALA A 161 -8.85 3.48 -2.48
C ALA A 161 -8.35 2.20 -1.78
N TRP A 162 -7.38 2.32 -0.87
CA TRP A 162 -6.85 1.17 -0.13
C TRP A 162 -7.90 0.53 0.80
N VAL A 163 -8.63 1.34 1.57
CA VAL A 163 -9.73 0.82 2.42
C VAL A 163 -10.82 0.18 1.56
N TRP A 164 -11.16 0.80 0.43
CA TRP A 164 -12.15 0.27 -0.50
C TRP A 164 -11.72 -1.08 -1.07
N ALA A 165 -10.49 -1.19 -1.58
CA ALA A 165 -9.93 -2.43 -2.08
C ALA A 165 -9.98 -3.54 -1.03
N MET A 166 -9.53 -3.26 0.20
CA MET A 166 -9.57 -4.22 1.31
C MET A 166 -10.99 -4.71 1.64
N VAL A 167 -11.97 -3.80 1.66
CA VAL A 167 -13.38 -4.15 1.93
C VAL A 167 -13.98 -4.94 0.76
N PHE A 168 -13.67 -4.53 -0.47
CA PHE A 168 -14.15 -5.16 -1.68
C PHE A 168 -13.61 -6.58 -1.82
N ASP A 169 -12.33 -6.81 -1.56
CA ASP A 169 -11.72 -8.14 -1.55
C ASP A 169 -12.38 -9.05 -0.53
N ARG A 170 -12.56 -8.56 0.70
CA ARG A 170 -13.24 -9.33 1.76
C ARG A 170 -14.67 -9.69 1.37
N TYR A 171 -15.37 -8.81 0.65
CA TYR A 171 -16.69 -9.06 0.11
C TYR A 171 -16.63 -10.09 -1.03
N ALA A 172 -15.75 -9.90 -2.01
CA ALA A 172 -15.57 -10.77 -3.17
C ALA A 172 -15.21 -12.20 -2.74
N SER A 173 -14.25 -12.39 -1.82
CA SER A 173 -13.90 -13.72 -1.30
C SER A 173 -15.08 -14.40 -0.59
N ARG A 174 -15.83 -13.67 0.23
CA ARG A 174 -17.00 -14.23 0.93
C ARG A 174 -18.13 -14.62 -0.02
N THR A 175 -18.32 -13.87 -1.09
CA THR A 175 -19.31 -14.18 -2.12
C THR A 175 -18.87 -15.42 -2.90
N TYR A 176 -17.58 -15.51 -3.26
CA TYR A 176 -17.00 -16.68 -3.90
C TYR A 176 -17.12 -17.95 -3.06
N ASP A 177 -16.84 -17.89 -1.75
CA ASP A 177 -16.94 -19.05 -0.85
C ASP A 177 -18.38 -19.58 -0.68
N LYS A 178 -19.40 -18.74 -0.90
CA LYS A 178 -20.82 -19.09 -0.76
C LYS A 178 -21.45 -19.56 -2.08
N ALA A 179 -20.77 -19.36 -3.19
CA ALA A 179 -21.25 -19.72 -4.51
C ALA A 179 -21.15 -21.24 -4.72
N GLN A 180 -22.28 -21.95 -4.68
CA GLN A 180 -22.36 -23.38 -5.03
C GLN A 180 -22.94 -23.64 -6.43
N ASP A 181 -23.30 -22.60 -7.19
CA ASP A 181 -23.97 -22.70 -8.50
C ASP A 181 -23.12 -22.23 -9.68
N VAL A 182 -23.38 -22.80 -10.86
CA VAL A 182 -22.71 -22.50 -12.14
C VAL A 182 -22.87 -21.03 -12.56
N ASP A 183 -24.00 -20.38 -12.23
CA ASP A 183 -24.21 -18.95 -12.51
C ASP A 183 -23.24 -18.05 -11.73
N ALA A 184 -22.81 -18.48 -10.54
CA ALA A 184 -21.87 -17.73 -9.72
C ALA A 184 -20.42 -17.74 -10.27
N ILE A 185 -20.09 -18.67 -11.17
CA ILE A 185 -18.81 -18.73 -11.88
C ILE A 185 -18.70 -17.57 -12.90
N HIS A 186 -19.82 -17.16 -13.52
CA HIS A 186 -19.83 -16.03 -14.46
C HIS A 186 -19.63 -14.67 -13.77
N ASP A 187 -20.17 -14.50 -12.56
CA ASP A 187 -19.98 -13.29 -11.74
C ASP A 187 -18.57 -13.21 -11.11
N ALA A 188 -17.94 -14.35 -10.83
CA ALA A 188 -16.62 -14.42 -10.21
C ALA A 188 -15.53 -13.67 -11.00
N ALA A 189 -15.54 -13.77 -12.33
CA ALA A 189 -14.53 -13.09 -13.15
C ALA A 189 -14.74 -11.57 -13.22
N GLY A 190 -15.99 -11.09 -13.15
CA GLY A 190 -16.27 -9.66 -13.01
C GLY A 190 -15.75 -9.10 -11.69
N LEU A 191 -15.96 -9.86 -10.61
CA LEU A 191 -15.43 -9.54 -9.27
C LEU A 191 -13.90 -9.52 -9.24
N VAL A 192 -13.23 -10.51 -9.84
CA VAL A 192 -11.76 -10.58 -9.91
C VAL A 192 -11.18 -9.39 -10.67
N MET A 193 -11.75 -9.04 -11.83
CA MET A 193 -11.28 -7.87 -12.60
C MET A 193 -11.51 -6.55 -11.84
N ALA A 194 -12.64 -6.42 -11.15
CA ALA A 194 -12.93 -5.23 -10.34
C ALA A 194 -11.97 -5.11 -9.15
N SER A 195 -11.71 -6.21 -8.43
CA SER A 195 -10.75 -6.29 -7.33
C SER A 195 -9.36 -5.88 -7.79
N ALA A 196 -8.83 -6.51 -8.85
CA ALA A 196 -7.52 -6.15 -9.41
C ALA A 196 -7.44 -4.68 -9.86
N GLY A 197 -8.53 -4.12 -10.39
CA GLY A 197 -8.60 -2.70 -10.73
C GLY A 197 -8.51 -1.79 -9.51
N PHE A 198 -9.16 -2.13 -8.40
CA PHE A 198 -9.10 -1.38 -7.15
C PHE A 198 -7.73 -1.50 -6.49
N ASP A 199 -7.12 -2.69 -6.50
CA ASP A 199 -5.77 -2.91 -5.99
C ASP A 199 -4.72 -2.13 -6.78
N ALA A 200 -4.78 -2.19 -8.11
CA ALA A 200 -3.89 -1.41 -8.98
C ALA A 200 -4.05 0.10 -8.73
N LEU A 201 -5.29 0.59 -8.60
CA LEU A 201 -5.55 1.99 -8.28
C LEU A 201 -4.97 2.38 -6.91
N ALA A 202 -5.20 1.56 -5.88
CA ALA A 202 -4.66 1.79 -4.54
C ALA A 202 -3.13 1.79 -4.54
N ALA A 203 -2.50 0.85 -5.24
CA ALA A 203 -1.05 0.73 -5.38
C ALA A 203 -0.43 1.93 -6.11
N VAL A 204 -1.03 2.39 -7.22
CA VAL A 204 -0.58 3.59 -7.94
C VAL A 204 -0.67 4.83 -7.06
N LEU A 205 -1.80 5.02 -6.37
CA LEU A 205 -1.96 6.16 -5.46
C LEU A 205 -0.99 6.09 -4.27
N ALA A 206 -0.69 4.89 -3.78
CA ALA A 206 0.32 4.66 -2.74
C ALA A 206 1.72 5.07 -3.23
N ILE A 207 2.11 4.64 -4.44
CA ILE A 207 3.39 5.03 -5.07
C ILE A 207 3.49 6.55 -5.16
N LEU A 208 2.45 7.21 -5.68
CA LEU A 208 2.43 8.67 -5.82
C LEU A 208 2.56 9.36 -4.47
N PHE A 209 1.86 8.88 -3.45
CA PHE A 209 1.92 9.44 -2.10
C PHE A 209 3.32 9.25 -1.47
N VAL A 210 3.86 8.03 -1.53
CA VAL A 210 5.20 7.69 -1.00
C VAL A 210 6.27 8.55 -1.64
N ARG A 211 6.28 8.66 -2.98
CA ARG A 211 7.25 9.47 -3.71
C ARG A 211 7.11 10.95 -3.37
N ARG A 212 5.88 11.47 -3.34
CA ARG A 212 5.63 12.89 -3.07
C ARG A 212 6.00 13.29 -1.65
N LEU A 213 5.64 12.48 -0.66
CA LEU A 213 5.97 12.75 0.73
C LEU A 213 7.48 12.66 0.98
N THR A 214 8.14 11.65 0.39
CA THR A 214 9.59 11.48 0.48
C THR A 214 10.32 12.67 -0.14
N ALA A 215 9.89 13.12 -1.33
CA ALA A 215 10.45 14.31 -1.98
C ALA A 215 10.29 15.57 -1.10
N ALA A 216 9.10 15.80 -0.54
CA ALA A 216 8.85 16.94 0.33
C ALA A 216 9.74 16.93 1.59
N GLN A 217 9.91 15.77 2.24
CA GLN A 217 10.83 15.67 3.39
C GLN A 217 12.30 15.84 2.99
N HIS A 218 12.70 15.35 1.81
CA HIS A 218 14.06 15.49 1.33
C HIS A 218 14.40 16.94 0.98
N GLU A 219 13.53 17.64 0.24
CA GLU A 219 13.65 19.06 -0.07
C GLU A 219 13.74 19.90 1.20
N LYS A 220 12.87 19.62 2.19
CA LYS A 220 12.88 20.32 3.48
C LYS A 220 14.16 20.06 4.28
N ALA A 221 14.67 18.84 4.27
CA ALA A 221 15.94 18.51 4.93
C ALA A 221 17.13 19.25 4.29
N LEU A 222 17.12 19.43 2.96
CA LEU A 222 18.15 20.17 2.24
C LEU A 222 18.08 21.69 2.46
N ALA A 223 16.87 22.24 2.67
CA ALA A 223 16.68 23.66 2.94
C ALA A 223 17.25 24.11 4.31
N GLY A 224 17.44 23.18 5.25
CA GLY A 224 17.96 23.47 6.58
C GLY A 224 16.95 24.20 7.49
N PRO A 225 17.34 24.56 8.72
CA PRO A 225 16.50 25.36 9.61
C PRO A 225 16.24 26.72 8.98
N ALA A 226 14.97 27.16 8.91
CA ALA A 226 14.65 28.53 8.54
C ALA A 226 15.35 29.47 9.55
N VAL A 227 16.34 30.24 9.09
CA VAL A 227 16.94 31.29 9.91
C VAL A 227 15.84 32.30 10.19
N PRO A 228 15.48 32.58 11.46
CA PRO A 228 14.53 33.63 11.76
C PRO A 228 15.08 34.95 11.20
N GLY A 229 14.38 35.56 10.24
CA GLY A 229 14.72 36.89 9.77
C GLY A 229 14.64 37.87 10.94
N HIS A 230 15.74 38.58 11.17
CA HIS A 230 15.84 39.68 12.14
C HIS A 230 14.96 40.86 11.73
#